data_AF-A0A1Y2ZXU8-F1
#
_entry.id   AF-A0A1Y2ZXU8-F1
#
_cell.length_a   1.000
_cell.length_b   1.000
_cell.length_c   1.000
_cell.angle_alpha   90.00
_cell.angle_beta   90.00
_cell.angle_gamma   90.00
#
_symmetry.space_group_name_H-M   'P 1'
#
loop_
_entity.id
_entity.type
_entity.pdbx_description
1 polymer ?
#
loop_
_entity_poly.entity_id
_entity_poly.type
_entity_poly.pdbx_seq_one_letter_code
_entity_poly.pdbx_strand_id
1 'polypeptide(L)'
;MPKFSWYWSEKSHNAWADVRKMGRWKFILYNGVVRWGVPMFLVMACSPVFFGFPYRIQPTGYYWVWQPLLWAVIGFLYGLFTWSASEKWFQKYDQ
;
A
#
# COMPACT_ATOMS: atom_id res chain seq x y z
N MET A 1 5.19 10.43 31.40
CA MET A 1 4.84 9.29 30.50
C MET A 1 5.61 9.47 29.21
N PRO A 2 6.06 8.40 28.53
CA PRO A 2 6.74 8.56 27.24
C PRO A 2 5.82 9.25 26.24
N LYS A 3 6.35 10.25 25.51
CA LYS A 3 5.60 10.98 24.46
C LYS A 3 5.15 10.06 23.33
N PHE A 4 5.86 8.95 23.12
CA PHE A 4 5.72 8.03 22.01
C PHE A 4 5.37 6.61 22.50
N SER A 5 4.63 5.84 21.69
CA SER A 5 4.32 4.42 22.02
C SER A 5 5.45 3.49 21.56
N TRP A 6 5.36 2.21 21.95
CA TRP A 6 6.33 1.20 21.54
C TRP A 6 6.39 0.96 20.02
N TYR A 7 5.31 1.27 19.27
CA TYR A 7 5.26 1.09 17.81
C TYR A 7 5.38 2.41 17.01
N TRP A 8 5.18 3.57 17.65
CA TRP A 8 5.27 4.89 17.01
C TRP A 8 6.37 5.71 17.65
N SER A 9 7.54 5.76 17.00
CA SER A 9 8.74 6.45 17.49
C SER A 9 8.84 7.90 16.98
N GLU A 10 9.72 8.70 17.59
CA GLU A 10 10.09 10.04 17.09
C GLU A 10 10.59 9.99 15.64
N LYS A 11 11.39 8.97 15.30
CA LYS A 11 11.85 8.75 13.92
C LYS A 11 10.69 8.52 12.96
N SER A 12 9.70 7.71 13.37
CA SER A 12 8.48 7.46 12.58
C SER A 12 7.66 8.74 12.40
N HIS A 13 7.58 9.57 13.44
CA HIS A 13 6.88 10.85 13.42
C HIS A 13 7.53 11.84 12.45
N ASN A 14 8.87 12.02 12.51
CA ASN A 14 9.61 12.88 11.59
C ASN A 14 9.54 12.37 10.14
N ALA A 15 9.66 11.06 9.94
CA ALA A 15 9.50 10.46 8.62
C ALA A 15 8.10 10.70 8.04
N TRP A 16 7.03 10.58 8.85
CA TRP A 16 5.68 10.90 8.42
C TRP A 16 5.51 12.40 8.12
N ALA A 17 6.16 13.29 8.89
CA ALA A 17 6.15 14.73 8.65
C ALA A 17 6.72 15.11 7.27
N ASP A 18 7.71 14.37 6.77
CA ASP A 18 8.23 14.57 5.41
C ASP A 18 7.32 13.94 4.35
N VAL A 19 6.80 12.73 4.61
CA VAL A 19 5.89 12.04 3.68
C VAL A 19 4.59 12.81 3.48
N ARG A 20 4.03 13.44 4.53
CA ARG A 20 2.78 14.22 4.41
C ARG A 20 2.91 15.43 3.49
N LYS A 21 4.12 16.01 3.33
CA LYS A 21 4.39 17.14 2.43
C LYS A 21 4.12 16.78 0.96
N MET A 22 4.25 15.50 0.61
CA MET A 22 3.96 15.00 -0.73
C MET A 22 2.46 15.08 -1.08
N GLY A 23 1.60 15.12 -0.06
CA GLY A 23 0.15 15.18 -0.20
C GLY A 23 -0.52 13.81 -0.35
N ARG A 24 -1.77 13.75 0.12
CA ARG A 24 -2.57 12.51 0.25
C ARG A 24 -2.67 11.72 -1.06
N TRP A 25 -3.08 12.37 -2.15
CA TRP A 25 -3.32 11.68 -3.42
C TRP A 25 -2.05 11.12 -4.05
N LYS A 26 -0.95 11.87 -4.01
CA LYS A 26 0.37 11.39 -4.48
C LYS A 26 0.86 10.22 -3.65
N PHE A 27 0.68 10.25 -2.33
CA PHE A 27 1.02 9.13 -1.47
C PHE A 27 0.21 7.87 -1.83
N ILE A 28 -1.11 7.99 -1.97
CA ILE A 28 -1.98 6.84 -2.26
C ILE A 28 -1.63 6.22 -3.62
N LEU A 29 -1.48 7.05 -4.66
CA LEU A 29 -1.13 6.56 -5.99
C LEU A 29 0.27 5.95 -6.02
N TYR A 30 1.27 6.65 -5.49
CA TYR A 30 2.65 6.20 -5.57
C TYR A 30 2.97 5.06 -4.60
N ASN A 31 2.65 5.21 -3.31
CA ASN A 31 2.99 4.19 -2.31
C ASN A 31 1.97 3.05 -2.27
N GLY A 32 0.67 3.35 -2.44
CA GLY A 32 -0.38 2.34 -2.43
C GLY A 32 -0.47 1.56 -3.73
N VAL A 33 -0.70 2.26 -4.86
CA VAL A 33 -0.95 1.61 -6.14
C VAL A 33 0.37 1.19 -6.82
N VAL A 34 1.31 2.10 -7.00
CA VAL A 34 2.53 1.82 -7.77
C VAL A 34 3.51 0.95 -6.96
N ARG A 35 3.87 1.36 -5.76
CA ARG A 35 4.93 0.70 -4.98
C ARG A 35 4.47 -0.59 -4.31
N TRP A 36 3.19 -0.71 -3.97
CA TRP A 36 2.64 -1.90 -3.31
C TRP A 36 1.76 -2.72 -4.26
N GLY A 37 0.81 -2.09 -4.97
CA GLY A 37 -0.11 -2.77 -5.88
C GLY A 37 0.58 -3.42 -7.09
N VAL A 38 1.54 -2.77 -7.74
CA VAL A 38 2.21 -3.33 -8.94
C VAL A 38 3.06 -4.58 -8.59
N PRO A 39 3.94 -4.57 -7.57
CA PRO A 39 4.64 -5.79 -7.18
C PRO A 39 3.69 -6.91 -6.76
N MET A 40 2.60 -6.58 -6.05
CA MET A 40 1.60 -7.57 -5.67
C MET A 40 0.88 -8.17 -6.86
N PHE A 41 0.50 -7.37 -7.85
CA PHE A 41 -0.04 -7.86 -9.11
C PHE A 41 0.96 -8.79 -9.81
N LEU A 42 2.23 -8.40 -9.91
CA LEU A 42 3.23 -9.24 -10.56
C LEU A 42 3.40 -10.58 -9.83
N VAL A 43 3.48 -10.58 -8.50
CA VAL A 43 3.62 -11.82 -7.74
C VAL A 43 2.34 -12.66 -7.83
N MET A 44 1.18 -12.08 -7.55
CA MET A 44 -0.06 -12.84 -7.37
C MET A 44 -0.78 -13.15 -8.69
N ALA A 45 -0.57 -12.37 -9.75
CA ALA A 45 -1.16 -12.65 -11.06
C ALA A 45 -0.21 -13.38 -12.00
N CYS A 46 1.10 -13.05 -11.99
CA CYS A 46 2.04 -13.73 -12.87
C CYS A 46 2.49 -15.09 -12.30
N SER A 47 2.65 -15.24 -10.98
CA SER A 47 3.10 -16.53 -10.40
C SER A 47 2.16 -17.71 -10.70
N PRO A 48 0.83 -17.58 -10.62
CA PRO A 48 -0.09 -18.65 -10.98
C PRO A 48 -0.03 -19.05 -12.46
N VAL A 49 0.30 -18.12 -13.34
CA VAL A 49 0.34 -18.33 -14.80
C VAL A 49 1.68 -18.95 -15.23
N PHE A 50 2.80 -18.39 -14.77
CA PHE A 50 4.14 -18.81 -15.20
C PHE A 50 4.72 -19.95 -14.36
N PHE A 51 4.49 -19.93 -13.05
CA PHE A 51 5.08 -20.89 -12.11
C PHE A 51 4.07 -21.89 -11.54
N GLY A 52 2.76 -21.67 -11.77
CA GLY A 52 1.70 -22.52 -11.22
C GLY A 52 1.55 -22.42 -9.70
N PHE A 53 2.07 -21.34 -9.08
CA PHE A 53 2.08 -21.16 -7.63
C PHE A 53 1.27 -19.91 -7.24
N PRO A 54 0.37 -19.97 -6.24
CA PRO A 54 0.02 -21.14 -5.40
C PRO A 54 -0.92 -22.16 -6.07
N TYR A 55 -1.48 -21.84 -7.23
CA TYR A 55 -2.27 -22.75 -8.07
C TYR A 55 -2.09 -22.38 -9.54
N ARG A 56 -2.36 -23.31 -10.46
CA ARG A 56 -2.20 -23.07 -11.90
C ARG A 56 -3.47 -22.45 -12.48
N ILE A 57 -3.33 -21.31 -13.15
CA ILE A 57 -4.43 -20.62 -13.84
C ILE A 57 -4.14 -20.58 -15.34
N GLN A 58 -5.17 -20.81 -16.14
CA GLN A 58 -5.07 -20.60 -17.58
C GLN A 58 -5.14 -19.09 -17.89
N PRO A 59 -4.16 -18.52 -18.62
CA PRO A 59 -4.15 -17.11 -18.96
C PRO A 59 -5.23 -16.78 -19.99
N THR A 60 -6.42 -16.46 -19.51
CA THR A 60 -7.51 -15.95 -20.35
C THR A 60 -7.41 -14.43 -20.51
N GLY A 61 -7.92 -13.87 -21.60
CA GLY A 61 -7.95 -12.41 -21.80
C GLY A 61 -8.66 -11.68 -20.66
N TYR A 62 -9.76 -12.26 -20.14
CA TYR A 62 -10.48 -11.72 -18.98
C TYR A 62 -9.61 -11.65 -17.72
N TYR A 63 -8.80 -12.69 -17.45
CA TYR A 63 -7.92 -12.73 -16.29
C TYR A 63 -6.93 -11.56 -16.26
N TRP A 64 -6.31 -11.26 -17.41
CA TRP A 64 -5.33 -10.18 -17.53
C TRP A 64 -5.93 -8.78 -17.47
N VAL A 65 -7.22 -8.62 -17.72
CA VAL A 65 -7.92 -7.34 -17.53
C VAL A 65 -8.41 -7.21 -16.08
N TRP A 66 -8.93 -8.29 -15.50
CA TRP A 66 -9.53 -8.25 -14.17
C TRP A 66 -8.50 -8.13 -13.04
N GLN A 67 -7.40 -8.87 -13.11
CA GLN A 67 -6.35 -8.86 -12.09
C GLN A 67 -5.73 -7.48 -11.84
N PRO A 68 -5.25 -6.72 -12.84
CA PRO A 68 -4.66 -5.41 -12.58
C PRO A 68 -5.67 -4.41 -12.04
N LEU A 69 -6.94 -4.47 -12.45
CA LEU A 69 -8.00 -3.63 -11.89
C LEU A 69 -8.24 -3.94 -10.41
N LEU A 70 -8.34 -5.22 -10.06
CA LEU A 70 -8.52 -5.67 -8.68
C LEU A 70 -7.34 -5.22 -7.80
N TRP A 71 -6.10 -5.44 -8.24
CA TRP A 71 -4.91 -5.05 -7.48
C TRP A 71 -4.72 -3.53 -7.42
N ALA A 72 -5.12 -2.77 -8.44
CA ALA A 72 -5.13 -1.32 -8.39
C ALA A 72 -6.12 -0.79 -7.34
N VAL A 73 -7.34 -1.35 -7.27
CA VAL A 73 -8.34 -1.00 -6.27
C VAL A 73 -7.85 -1.35 -4.85
N ILE A 74 -7.31 -2.56 -4.65
CA ILE A 74 -6.76 -2.96 -3.34
C ILE A 74 -5.58 -2.07 -2.95
N GLY A 75 -4.66 -1.78 -3.87
CA GLY A 75 -3.52 -0.89 -3.62
C GLY A 75 -3.96 0.53 -3.26
N PHE A 76 -5.04 1.03 -3.88
CA PHE A 76 -5.64 2.32 -3.54
C PHE A 76 -6.24 2.32 -2.13
N LEU A 77 -7.04 1.30 -1.78
CA LEU A 77 -7.61 1.15 -0.45
C LEU A 77 -6.52 0.99 0.63
N TYR A 78 -5.47 0.23 0.33
CA TYR A 78 -4.31 0.09 1.19
C TYR A 78 -3.63 1.44 1.43
N GLY A 79 -3.33 2.20 0.37
CA GLY A 79 -2.76 3.53 0.49
C GLY A 79 -3.62 4.50 1.30
N LEU A 80 -4.95 4.45 1.11
CA LEU A 80 -5.92 5.23 1.89
C LEU A 80 -5.90 4.88 3.38
N PHE A 81 -5.91 3.58 3.68
CA PHE A 81 -5.89 3.08 5.05
C PHE A 81 -4.58 3.47 5.75
N THR A 82 -3.44 3.24 5.10
CA THR A 82 -2.12 3.61 5.64
C THR A 82 -2.01 5.11 5.87
N TRP A 83 -2.48 5.94 4.92
CA TRP A 83 -2.51 7.39 5.13
C TRP A 83 -3.36 7.78 6.33
N SER A 84 -4.57 7.26 6.41
CA SER A 84 -5.53 7.62 7.46
C SER A 84 -5.04 7.17 8.84
N ALA A 85 -4.44 5.97 8.93
CA ALA A 85 -3.87 5.47 10.17
C ALA A 85 -2.68 6.32 10.62
N SER A 86 -1.72 6.57 9.72
CA SER A 86 -0.53 7.35 10.05
C SER A 86 -0.86 8.80 10.39
N GLU A 87 -1.82 9.41 9.70
CA GLU A 87 -2.25 10.79 10.00
C GLU A 87 -2.93 10.90 11.37
N LYS A 88 -3.76 9.92 11.74
CA LYS A 88 -4.36 9.85 13.08
C LYS A 88 -3.30 9.75 14.18
N TRP A 89 -2.28 8.91 13.96
CA TRP A 89 -1.18 8.77 14.93
C TRP A 89 -0.30 10.01 14.99
N PHE A 90 -0.01 10.62 13.84
CA PHE A 90 0.73 11.87 13.79
C PHE A 90 0.05 12.94 14.62
N GLN A 91 -1.23 13.20 14.38
CA GLN A 91 -2.02 14.20 15.13
C GLN A 91 -2.08 13.89 16.63
N LYS A 92 -2.16 12.61 17.01
CA LYS A 92 -2.21 12.19 18.42
C LYS A 92 -0.91 12.52 19.19
N TYR A 93 0.25 12.46 18.53
CA TYR A 93 1.55 12.65 19.16
C TYR A 93 2.19 14.03 18.89
N ASP A 94 1.57 14.83 18.04
CA ASP A 94 1.95 16.21 17.74
C ASP A 94 1.42 17.21 18.79
N GLN A 95 0.31 16.85 19.48
CA GLN A 95 -0.22 17.58 20.65
C GLN A 95 0.57 17.28 21.93
#